data_AF-A0A820WQT4-F1
#
_entry.id   AF-A0A820WQT4-F1
#
_cell.length_a   1.000
_cell.length_b   1.000
_cell.length_c   1.000
_cell.angle_alpha   90.00
_cell.angle_beta   90.00
_cell.angle_gamma   90.00
#
_symmetry.space_group_name_H-M   'P 1'
#
loop_
_entity.id
_entity.type
_entity.pdbx_description
1 polymer ?
#
loop_
_entity_poly.entity_id
_entity_poly.type
_entity_poly.pdbx_seq_one_letter_code
_entity_poly.pdbx_strand_id
1 'polypeptide(L)'
;MMGVLYELIDASPEKVRDGCLHLYTMETFLRSEMNKFLREANKEKLVTYGPFVRLLYFTFNEPSTVEVHSTTVYHGMNLIQSDIDFYKRSADDNTTLQWMSFTSTTASREFAESFGTNTLFIMELKKVYEKEKRSIDIDISLKRTNQQEILLSVGIEFTVEKVQSVKINMEHSSVALNSLPDEILMIILKKLFNVEILYSLICVNKRLHAIVHDPIFTSHLTLMRCVSDDFIDPLLDPILDQFRLQILPETHHKIKWLTIESSSMKHILLATNYPNLYGLGLYDIQIETAVSLY
;
A
#
# COMPACT_ATOMS: atom_id res chain seq x y z
N MET A 1 -23.54 16.63 30.05
CA MET A 1 -22.39 16.69 29.12
C MET A 1 -22.34 18.09 28.54
N MET A 2 -21.45 18.95 29.04
CA MET A 2 -21.12 20.21 28.35
C MET A 2 -20.32 19.82 27.12
N GLY A 3 -20.90 20.05 25.93
CA GLY A 3 -20.18 19.88 24.68
C GLY A 3 -19.01 20.85 24.67
N VAL A 4 -17.80 20.30 24.59
CA VAL A 4 -16.62 21.09 24.24
C VAL A 4 -16.89 21.62 22.83
N LEU A 5 -17.31 22.88 22.73
CA LEU A 5 -17.23 23.60 21.46
C LEU A 5 -15.74 23.75 21.17
N TYR A 6 -15.23 22.89 20.29
CA TYR A 6 -13.94 23.12 19.66
C TYR A 6 -13.95 24.55 19.11
N GLU A 7 -12.90 25.32 19.39
CA GLU A 7 -12.75 26.65 18.81
C GLU A 7 -12.96 26.55 17.30
N LEU A 8 -13.91 27.34 16.78
CA LEU A 8 -14.14 27.44 15.36
C LEU A 8 -12.86 27.98 14.73
N ILE A 9 -12.10 27.10 14.09
CA ILE A 9 -10.93 27.49 13.31
C ILE A 9 -11.49 28.21 12.07
N ASP A 10 -11.33 29.53 12.03
CA ASP A 10 -11.60 30.34 10.85
C ASP A 10 -10.52 30.07 9.79
N ALA A 11 -10.71 28.97 9.06
CA ALA A 11 -9.83 28.58 7.96
C ALA A 11 -10.35 29.17 6.65
N SER A 12 -9.50 29.92 5.95
CA SER A 12 -9.81 30.36 4.59
C SER A 12 -10.02 29.16 3.65
N PRO A 13 -10.80 29.31 2.56
CA PRO A 13 -10.99 28.24 1.58
C PRO A 13 -9.68 27.62 1.07
N GLU A 14 -8.64 28.45 0.88
CA GLU A 14 -7.30 28.02 0.48
C GLU A 14 -6.64 27.11 1.53
N LYS A 15 -6.75 27.44 2.83
CA LYS A 15 -6.22 26.60 3.91
C LYS A 15 -6.97 25.27 4.01
N VAL A 16 -8.30 25.30 3.84
CA VAL A 16 -9.13 24.08 3.82
C VAL A 16 -8.72 23.20 2.65
N ARG A 17 -8.55 23.79 1.46
CA ARG A 17 -8.09 23.10 0.26
C ARG A 17 -6.72 22.46 0.47
N ASP A 18 -5.74 23.22 0.95
CA ASP A 18 -4.37 22.74 1.16
C ASP A 18 -4.34 21.62 2.19
N GLY A 19 -5.11 21.75 3.27
CA GLY A 19 -5.27 20.70 4.27
C GLY A 19 -5.89 19.42 3.68
N CYS A 20 -6.94 19.53 2.86
CA CYS A 20 -7.58 18.38 2.23
C CYS A 20 -6.64 17.68 1.23
N LEU A 21 -5.98 18.43 0.36
CA LEU A 21 -5.00 17.87 -0.59
C LEU A 21 -3.82 17.24 0.14
N HIS A 22 -3.31 17.89 1.20
CA HIS A 22 -2.25 17.34 2.02
C HIS A 22 -2.66 16.02 2.65
N LEU A 23 -3.80 15.98 3.37
CA LEU A 23 -4.29 14.76 4.02
C LEU A 23 -4.58 13.62 3.03
N TYR A 24 -5.14 13.94 1.86
CA TYR A 24 -5.43 12.94 0.84
C TYR A 24 -4.15 12.33 0.22
N THR A 25 -3.11 13.14 0.07
CA THR A 25 -1.85 12.72 -0.58
C THR A 25 -0.84 12.11 0.37
N MET A 26 -0.99 12.33 1.68
CA MET A 26 -0.26 11.53 2.66
C MET A 26 -0.62 10.06 2.47
N GLU A 27 0.37 9.17 2.54
CA GLU A 27 0.19 7.71 2.49
C GLU A 27 -0.50 7.19 3.77
N THR A 28 -1.75 7.62 3.97
CA THR A 28 -2.56 7.32 5.14
C THR A 28 -3.68 6.37 4.77
N PHE A 29 -4.28 5.75 5.79
CA PHE A 29 -5.48 4.93 5.63
C PHE A 29 -6.64 5.68 4.96
N LEU A 30 -6.70 7.02 5.11
CA LEU A 30 -7.80 7.84 4.60
C LEU A 30 -7.93 7.72 3.08
N ARG A 31 -6.83 7.83 2.33
CA ARG A 31 -6.83 7.70 0.87
C ARG A 31 -7.36 6.34 0.43
N SER A 32 -6.86 5.27 1.05
CA SER A 32 -7.23 3.89 0.71
C SER A 32 -8.70 3.62 1.02
N GLU A 33 -9.14 3.91 2.25
CA GLU A 33 -10.49 3.64 2.71
C GLU A 33 -11.54 4.50 2.00
N MET A 34 -11.23 5.78 1.74
CA MET A 34 -12.14 6.65 1.00
C MET A 34 -12.30 6.19 -0.45
N ASN A 35 -11.19 5.89 -1.13
CA ASN A 35 -11.27 5.39 -2.51
C ASN A 35 -12.00 4.04 -2.58
N LYS A 36 -11.85 3.18 -1.56
CA LYS A 36 -12.63 1.94 -1.42
C LYS A 36 -14.13 2.22 -1.24
N PHE A 37 -14.49 3.11 -0.31
CA PHE A 37 -15.87 3.56 -0.09
C PHE A 37 -16.53 4.05 -1.39
N LEU A 38 -15.81 4.86 -2.17
CA LEU A 38 -16.30 5.40 -3.43
C LEU A 38 -16.52 4.31 -4.50
N ARG A 39 -15.57 3.36 -4.64
CA ARG A 39 -15.70 2.24 -5.58
C ARG A 39 -16.82 1.27 -5.23
N GLU A 40 -17.01 1.00 -3.93
CA GLU A 40 -18.04 0.08 -3.44
C GLU A 40 -19.43 0.73 -3.32
N ALA A 41 -19.52 2.06 -3.50
CA ALA A 41 -20.73 2.84 -3.27
C ALA A 41 -21.38 2.54 -1.90
N ASN A 42 -20.55 2.34 -0.86
CA ASN A 42 -21.01 1.89 0.46
C ASN A 42 -21.72 3.02 1.22
N LYS A 43 -23.06 3.02 1.19
CA LYS A 43 -23.90 4.06 1.82
C LYS A 43 -23.71 4.19 3.33
N GLU A 44 -23.30 3.14 4.03
CA GLU A 44 -23.11 3.17 5.49
C GLU A 44 -21.94 4.07 5.89
N LYS A 45 -20.91 4.12 5.05
CA LYS A 45 -19.72 4.96 5.23
C LYS A 45 -19.90 6.41 4.76
N LEU A 46 -21.09 6.77 4.24
CA LEU A 46 -21.37 8.11 3.73
C LEU A 46 -21.24 9.19 4.81
N VAL A 47 -21.70 8.93 6.04
CA VAL A 47 -21.59 9.88 7.15
C VAL A 47 -20.12 10.12 7.53
N THR A 48 -19.29 9.08 7.42
CA THR A 48 -17.87 9.13 7.77
C THR A 48 -17.03 9.83 6.71
N TYR A 49 -17.12 9.41 5.44
CA TYR A 49 -16.23 9.90 4.37
C TYR A 49 -16.86 10.95 3.47
N GLY A 50 -18.19 11.03 3.40
CA GLY A 50 -18.92 11.96 2.52
C GLY A 50 -18.53 13.43 2.71
N PRO A 51 -18.43 13.94 3.95
CA PRO A 51 -17.96 15.31 4.18
C PRO A 51 -16.57 15.58 3.59
N PHE A 52 -15.62 14.66 3.79
CA PHE A 52 -14.26 14.81 3.26
C PHE A 52 -14.21 14.68 1.73
N VAL A 53 -14.94 13.73 1.13
CA VAL A 53 -15.09 13.62 -0.33
C VAL A 53 -15.61 14.93 -0.91
N ARG A 54 -16.61 15.54 -0.27
CA ARG A 54 -17.18 16.82 -0.72
C ARG A 54 -16.16 17.96 -0.61
N LEU A 55 -15.42 18.05 0.49
CA LEU A 55 -14.35 19.04 0.65
C LEU A 55 -13.24 18.87 -0.39
N LEU A 56 -12.79 17.64 -0.62
CA LEU A 56 -11.79 17.33 -1.63
C LEU A 56 -12.31 17.66 -3.04
N TYR A 57 -13.56 17.36 -3.35
CA TYR A 57 -14.17 17.76 -4.61
C TYR A 57 -14.23 19.29 -4.78
N PHE A 58 -14.51 20.04 -3.72
CA PHE A 58 -14.50 21.51 -3.77
C PHE A 58 -13.14 22.08 -4.16
N THR A 59 -12.04 21.39 -3.83
CA THR A 59 -10.68 21.84 -4.23
C THR A 59 -10.52 21.98 -5.74
N PHE A 60 -11.22 21.17 -6.54
CA PHE A 60 -11.20 21.26 -8.00
C PHE A 60 -11.85 22.55 -8.51
N ASN A 61 -12.74 23.16 -7.75
CA ASN A 61 -13.42 24.40 -8.14
C ASN A 61 -12.72 25.67 -7.63
N GLU A 62 -11.69 25.52 -6.80
CA GLU A 62 -10.95 26.67 -6.28
C GLU A 62 -10.20 27.39 -7.40
N PRO A 63 -10.28 28.74 -7.51
CA PRO A 63 -9.63 29.49 -8.58
C PRO A 63 -8.12 29.27 -8.65
N SER A 64 -7.48 29.09 -7.49
CA SER A 64 -6.03 28.96 -7.36
C SER A 64 -5.47 27.55 -7.62
N THR A 65 -6.32 26.53 -7.85
CA THR A 65 -5.82 25.24 -8.36
C THR A 65 -5.49 25.33 -9.85
N VAL A 66 -4.47 24.60 -10.30
CA VAL A 66 -4.08 24.57 -11.71
C VAL A 66 -4.73 23.39 -12.37
N GLU A 67 -5.63 23.64 -13.34
CA GLU A 67 -6.21 22.60 -14.18
C GLU A 67 -5.14 22.01 -15.10
N VAL A 68 -5.15 20.70 -15.27
CA VAL A 68 -4.23 20.01 -16.18
C VAL A 68 -5.01 19.35 -17.31
N HIS A 69 -4.74 19.74 -18.55
CA HIS A 69 -5.37 19.14 -19.73
C HIS A 69 -4.40 19.17 -20.91
N SER A 70 -4.79 18.52 -22.01
CA SER A 70 -4.00 18.42 -23.24
C SER A 70 -2.60 17.83 -23.00
N THR A 71 -2.51 16.88 -22.07
CA THR A 71 -1.27 16.24 -21.66
C THR A 71 -1.50 14.75 -21.43
N THR A 72 -0.42 13.96 -21.49
CA THR A 72 -0.44 12.55 -21.16
C THR A 72 -0.08 12.35 -19.70
N VAL A 73 -0.89 11.57 -18.98
CA VAL A 73 -0.61 11.15 -17.60
C VAL A 73 -0.60 9.63 -17.49
N TYR A 74 0.06 9.15 -16.45
CA TYR A 74 0.33 7.75 -16.23
C TYR A 74 -0.18 7.30 -14.86
N HIS A 75 -0.71 6.08 -14.81
CA HIS A 75 -1.17 5.45 -13.57
C HIS A 75 -0.84 3.95 -13.59
N GLY A 76 -0.02 3.50 -12.65
CA GLY A 76 0.28 2.08 -12.46
C GLY A 76 -0.77 1.41 -11.57
N MET A 77 -1.26 0.24 -11.94
CA MET A 77 -2.20 -0.54 -11.13
C MET A 77 -1.97 -2.04 -11.31
N ASN A 78 -2.21 -2.81 -10.23
CA ASN A 78 -2.22 -4.27 -10.28
C ASN A 78 -3.63 -4.77 -10.57
N LEU A 79 -3.87 -5.18 -11.81
CA LEU A 79 -5.16 -5.73 -12.26
C LEU A 79 -5.13 -7.26 -12.26
N ILE A 80 -6.24 -7.88 -11.88
CA ILE A 80 -6.43 -9.32 -12.15
C ILE A 80 -6.84 -9.53 -13.62
N GLN A 81 -6.69 -10.76 -14.11
CA GLN A 81 -6.93 -11.08 -15.52
C GLN A 81 -8.34 -10.70 -16.00
N SER A 82 -9.36 -10.87 -15.14
CA SER A 82 -10.74 -10.49 -15.47
C SER A 82 -10.93 -8.99 -15.70
N ASP A 83 -10.19 -8.15 -14.98
CA ASP A 83 -10.25 -6.69 -15.15
C ASP A 83 -9.54 -6.29 -16.44
N ILE A 84 -8.39 -6.90 -16.74
CA ILE A 84 -7.68 -6.71 -18.01
C ILE A 84 -8.60 -7.07 -19.19
N ASP A 85 -9.30 -8.19 -19.10
CA ASP A 85 -10.22 -8.63 -20.16
C ASP A 85 -11.47 -7.74 -20.24
N PHE A 86 -11.91 -7.15 -19.14
CA PHE A 86 -12.94 -6.11 -19.14
C PHE A 86 -12.48 -4.86 -19.92
N TYR A 87 -11.26 -4.37 -19.69
CA TYR A 87 -10.73 -3.23 -20.44
C TYR A 87 -10.51 -3.53 -21.93
N LYS A 88 -10.08 -4.76 -22.28
CA LYS A 88 -9.97 -5.19 -23.69
C LYS A 88 -11.32 -5.13 -24.40
N ARG A 89 -12.37 -5.74 -23.82
CA ARG A 89 -13.72 -5.70 -24.38
C ARG A 89 -14.24 -4.27 -24.50
N SER A 90 -13.99 -3.45 -23.48
CA SER A 90 -14.40 -2.04 -23.51
C SER A 90 -13.73 -1.26 -24.64
N ALA A 91 -12.50 -1.63 -25.01
CA ALA A 91 -11.81 -1.05 -26.17
C ALA A 91 -12.43 -1.51 -27.50
N ASP A 92 -12.75 -2.80 -27.62
CA ASP A 92 -13.38 -3.37 -28.81
C ASP A 92 -14.80 -2.79 -29.04
N ASP A 93 -15.55 -2.59 -27.96
CA ASP A 93 -16.93 -2.09 -27.99
C ASP A 93 -17.02 -0.55 -27.95
N ASN A 94 -15.89 0.15 -27.85
CA ASN A 94 -15.81 1.61 -27.66
C ASN A 94 -16.71 2.11 -26.50
N THR A 95 -16.71 1.37 -25.39
CA THR A 95 -17.53 1.67 -24.21
C THR A 95 -16.91 2.80 -23.39
N THR A 96 -17.74 3.75 -22.95
CA THR A 96 -17.34 4.77 -21.97
C THR A 96 -17.35 4.16 -20.57
N LEU A 97 -16.22 4.24 -19.89
CA LEU A 97 -15.99 3.78 -18.54
C LEU A 97 -15.94 4.97 -17.58
N GLN A 98 -16.11 4.69 -16.29
CA GLN A 98 -16.04 5.69 -15.24
C GLN A 98 -15.22 5.19 -14.05
N TRP A 99 -14.32 6.02 -13.54
CA TRP A 99 -13.67 5.78 -12.25
C TRP A 99 -14.41 6.51 -11.13
N MET A 100 -14.98 5.73 -10.22
CA MET A 100 -15.82 6.25 -9.13
C MET A 100 -15.01 6.88 -7.99
N SER A 101 -13.70 6.64 -7.91
CA SER A 101 -12.82 7.24 -6.92
C SER A 101 -11.99 8.38 -7.50
N PHE A 102 -11.41 9.21 -6.64
CA PHE A 102 -10.30 10.06 -7.05
C PHE A 102 -9.13 9.18 -7.50
N THR A 103 -8.44 9.57 -8.56
CA THR A 103 -7.32 8.79 -9.12
C THR A 103 -6.07 9.65 -9.16
N SER A 104 -5.05 9.23 -8.42
CA SER A 104 -3.72 9.83 -8.45
C SER A 104 -2.96 9.34 -9.67
N THR A 105 -2.41 10.28 -10.45
CA THR A 105 -1.66 10.05 -11.68
C THR A 105 -0.38 10.88 -11.66
N THR A 106 0.52 10.63 -12.61
CA THR A 106 1.76 11.41 -12.75
C THR A 106 2.02 11.77 -14.20
N ALA A 107 2.72 12.88 -14.46
CA ALA A 107 3.26 13.19 -15.77
C ALA A 107 4.49 12.33 -16.13
N SER A 108 5.14 11.71 -15.15
CA SER A 108 6.34 10.89 -15.35
C SER A 108 6.01 9.41 -15.54
N ARG A 109 6.22 8.91 -16.77
CA ARG A 109 6.06 7.48 -17.07
C ARG A 109 6.97 6.60 -16.23
N GLU A 110 8.24 6.99 -16.11
CA GLU A 110 9.26 6.27 -15.34
C GLU A 110 8.83 6.14 -13.87
N PHE A 111 8.28 7.22 -13.30
CA PHE A 111 7.76 7.19 -11.94
C PHE A 111 6.59 6.20 -11.80
N ALA A 112 5.63 6.21 -12.72
CA ALA A 112 4.51 5.26 -12.70
C ALA A 112 4.96 3.80 -12.87
N GLU A 113 5.99 3.55 -13.68
CA GLU A 113 6.55 2.21 -13.89
C GLU A 113 7.37 1.73 -12.67
N SER A 114 7.96 2.64 -11.89
CA SER A 114 8.77 2.31 -10.70
C SER A 114 8.00 1.58 -9.59
N PHE A 115 6.67 1.66 -9.59
CA PHE A 115 5.81 0.95 -8.63
C PHE A 115 5.68 -0.55 -8.91
N GLY A 116 6.31 -1.08 -9.98
CA GLY A 116 6.33 -2.52 -10.26
C GLY A 116 4.95 -3.13 -10.50
N THR A 117 4.03 -2.34 -11.06
CA THR A 117 2.65 -2.79 -11.31
C THR A 117 2.54 -3.61 -12.60
N ASN A 118 1.54 -4.49 -12.68
CA ASN A 118 1.34 -5.34 -13.86
C ASN A 118 0.60 -4.64 -15.02
N THR A 119 0.03 -3.46 -14.78
CA THR A 119 -0.71 -2.67 -15.77
C THR A 119 -0.35 -1.19 -15.64
N LEU A 120 -0.07 -0.55 -16.77
CA LEU A 120 0.13 0.90 -16.86
C LEU A 120 -0.98 1.52 -17.72
N PHE A 121 -1.74 2.43 -17.13
CA PHE A 121 -2.66 3.30 -17.86
C PHE A 121 -1.88 4.48 -18.42
N ILE A 122 -2.05 4.72 -19.73
CA ILE A 122 -1.53 5.88 -20.45
C ILE A 122 -2.74 6.68 -20.91
N MET A 123 -2.95 7.86 -20.35
CA MET A 123 -4.18 8.62 -20.50
C MET A 123 -3.89 9.98 -21.11
N GLU A 124 -4.61 10.33 -22.18
CA GLU A 124 -4.63 11.70 -22.70
C GLU A 124 -5.74 12.49 -22.01
N LEU A 125 -5.37 13.50 -21.22
CA LEU A 125 -6.35 14.35 -20.54
C LEU A 125 -6.92 15.37 -21.52
N LYS A 126 -8.23 15.37 -21.72
CA LYS A 126 -8.94 16.31 -22.60
C LYS A 126 -9.82 17.23 -21.75
N LYS A 127 -9.82 18.52 -22.08
CA LYS A 127 -10.74 19.48 -21.45
C LYS A 127 -12.11 19.34 -22.11
N VAL A 128 -13.07 18.77 -21.38
CA VAL A 128 -14.44 18.55 -21.86
C VAL A 128 -15.35 19.73 -21.47
N TYR A 129 -15.16 20.26 -20.27
CA TYR A 129 -16.00 21.33 -19.71
C TYR A 129 -15.18 22.61 -19.49
N GLU A 130 -15.69 23.74 -19.94
CA GLU A 130 -14.97 25.01 -19.85
C GLU A 130 -14.80 25.49 -18.40
N LYS A 131 -15.79 25.18 -17.54
CA LYS A 131 -15.91 25.71 -16.17
C LYS A 131 -15.57 24.72 -15.07
N GLU A 132 -15.47 23.42 -15.37
CA GLU A 132 -15.25 22.38 -14.36
C GLU A 132 -13.87 21.73 -14.56
N LYS A 133 -12.99 21.89 -13.57
CA LYS A 133 -11.71 21.18 -13.57
C LYS A 133 -11.95 19.72 -13.19
N ARG A 134 -11.50 18.80 -14.02
CA ARG A 134 -11.57 17.34 -13.76
C ARG A 134 -10.20 16.75 -13.37
N SER A 135 -9.16 17.56 -13.46
CA SER A 135 -7.78 17.20 -13.22
C SER A 135 -7.04 18.42 -12.70
N ILE A 136 -6.31 18.27 -11.59
CA ILE A 136 -5.53 19.34 -10.99
C ILE A 136 -4.10 18.90 -10.72
N ASP A 137 -3.15 19.81 -10.89
CA ASP A 137 -1.76 19.63 -10.46
C ASP A 137 -1.66 19.89 -8.95
N ILE A 138 -1.39 18.84 -8.18
CA ILE A 138 -1.27 18.94 -6.73
C ILE A 138 0.07 19.58 -6.37
N ASP A 139 1.14 19.25 -7.08
CA ASP A 139 2.49 19.68 -6.74
C ASP A 139 2.62 21.21 -6.82
N ILE A 140 2.04 21.82 -7.86
CA ILE A 140 1.95 23.27 -7.97
C ILE A 140 1.10 23.85 -6.83
N SER A 141 -0.03 23.19 -6.52
CA SER A 141 -0.97 23.65 -5.49
C SER A 141 -0.36 23.61 -4.08
N LEU A 142 0.44 22.58 -3.77
CA LEU A 142 1.09 22.39 -2.47
C LEU A 142 2.55 22.86 -2.42
N LYS A 143 3.08 23.41 -3.52
CA LYS A 143 4.50 23.78 -3.68
C LYS A 143 5.47 22.62 -3.38
N ARG A 144 5.08 21.39 -3.75
CA ARG A 144 5.94 20.20 -3.68
C ARG A 144 6.73 20.09 -4.98
N THR A 145 8.00 19.66 -4.91
CA THR A 145 8.91 19.77 -6.07
C THR A 145 9.13 18.47 -6.83
N ASN A 146 8.63 17.31 -6.35
CA ASN A 146 9.23 16.03 -6.75
C ASN A 146 8.28 14.92 -7.22
N GLN A 147 6.96 15.01 -7.06
CA GLN A 147 6.07 13.86 -7.36
C GLN A 147 5.33 14.00 -8.70
N GLN A 148 5.22 15.23 -9.23
CA GLN A 148 4.43 15.59 -10.41
C GLN A 148 3.02 14.97 -10.34
N GLU A 149 2.43 14.98 -9.15
CA GLU A 149 1.15 14.32 -8.89
C GLU A 149 0.00 15.13 -9.50
N ILE A 150 -0.76 14.48 -10.37
CA ILE A 150 -1.97 15.02 -11.00
C ILE A 150 -3.15 14.22 -10.48
N LEU A 151 -4.08 14.89 -9.82
CA LEU A 151 -5.28 14.25 -9.27
C LEU A 151 -6.44 14.37 -10.23
N LEU A 152 -7.05 13.23 -10.56
CA LEU A 152 -8.30 13.16 -11.30
C LEU A 152 -9.49 13.16 -10.33
N SER A 153 -10.53 13.92 -10.66
CA SER A 153 -11.75 14.01 -9.87
C SER A 153 -12.51 12.68 -9.85
N VAL A 154 -13.30 12.46 -8.80
CA VAL A 154 -14.32 11.40 -8.76
C VAL A 154 -15.23 11.45 -9.99
N GLY A 155 -15.56 10.26 -10.52
CA GLY A 155 -16.51 10.09 -11.60
C GLY A 155 -15.93 10.45 -12.97
N ILE A 156 -14.60 10.42 -13.13
CA ILE A 156 -13.99 10.73 -14.42
C ILE A 156 -14.34 9.65 -15.44
N GLU A 157 -14.83 10.10 -16.59
CA GLU A 157 -15.22 9.25 -17.71
C GLU A 157 -14.08 9.14 -18.71
N PHE A 158 -13.90 7.96 -19.30
CA PHE A 158 -12.86 7.70 -20.29
C PHE A 158 -13.25 6.56 -21.22
N THR A 159 -12.65 6.54 -22.40
CA THR A 159 -12.72 5.41 -23.33
C THR A 159 -11.34 4.76 -23.46
N VAL A 160 -11.33 3.46 -23.69
CA VAL A 160 -10.09 2.72 -23.90
C VAL A 160 -9.83 2.65 -25.39
N GLU A 161 -8.80 3.33 -25.87
CA GLU A 161 -8.47 3.28 -27.30
C GLU A 161 -7.81 1.95 -27.69
N LYS A 162 -6.94 1.42 -26.83
CA LYS A 162 -6.17 0.21 -27.10
C LYS A 162 -5.62 -0.41 -25.82
N VAL A 163 -5.61 -1.74 -25.78
CA VAL A 163 -4.90 -2.52 -24.76
C VAL A 163 -3.72 -3.25 -25.42
N GLN A 164 -2.53 -3.13 -24.86
CA GLN A 164 -1.31 -3.78 -25.36
C GLN A 164 -0.64 -4.58 -24.25
N SER A 165 -0.29 -5.83 -24.53
CA SER A 165 0.54 -6.64 -23.64
C SER A 165 2.00 -6.47 -24.04
N VAL A 166 2.80 -5.90 -23.14
CA VAL A 166 4.25 -5.83 -23.32
C VAL A 166 4.86 -7.05 -22.64
N LYS A 167 5.53 -7.92 -23.41
CA LYS A 167 6.42 -8.91 -22.81
C LYS A 167 7.63 -8.16 -22.29
N ILE A 168 7.66 -7.90 -20.99
CA ILE A 168 8.87 -7.40 -20.34
C ILE A 168 9.88 -8.54 -20.41
N ASN A 169 10.86 -8.40 -21.30
CA ASN A 169 11.98 -9.32 -21.34
C ASN A 169 12.80 -9.04 -20.07
N MET A 170 12.53 -9.79 -18.99
CA MET A 170 13.19 -9.60 -17.68
C MET A 170 14.70 -9.90 -17.71
N GLU A 171 15.26 -10.19 -18.88
CA GLU A 171 16.67 -10.49 -19.12
C GLU A 171 17.62 -9.33 -18.75
N HIS A 172 17.12 -8.09 -18.62
CA HIS A 172 17.98 -6.92 -18.33
C HIS A 172 17.70 -6.20 -16.99
N SER A 173 16.62 -6.52 -16.27
CA SER A 173 16.29 -5.87 -14.98
C SER A 173 16.41 -6.78 -13.77
N SER A 174 16.85 -8.02 -13.96
CA SER A 174 17.13 -8.93 -12.86
C SER A 174 18.64 -9.08 -12.71
N VAL A 175 19.22 -8.42 -11.72
CA VAL A 175 20.18 -9.19 -10.93
C VAL A 175 19.30 -10.28 -10.31
N ALA A 176 19.27 -11.46 -10.93
CA ALA A 176 18.57 -12.59 -10.36
C ALA A 176 19.02 -12.67 -8.89
N LEU A 177 18.11 -12.67 -7.91
CA LEU A 177 18.54 -12.85 -6.51
C LEU A 177 19.46 -14.08 -6.39
N ASN A 178 19.21 -15.10 -7.21
CA ASN A 178 20.04 -16.29 -7.32
C ASN A 178 21.47 -16.08 -7.88
N SER A 179 21.79 -14.94 -8.50
CA SER A 179 23.15 -14.59 -8.95
C SER A 179 23.92 -13.71 -7.96
N LEU A 180 23.25 -13.10 -6.98
CA LEU A 180 23.92 -12.40 -5.88
C LEU A 180 24.69 -13.40 -5.00
N PRO A 181 25.83 -13.03 -4.38
CA PRO A 181 26.45 -13.81 -3.31
C PRO A 181 25.56 -13.94 -2.07
N ASP A 182 25.76 -14.99 -1.26
CA ASP A 182 24.93 -15.26 -0.06
C ASP A 182 24.99 -14.10 0.94
N GLU A 183 26.12 -13.44 1.06
CA GLU A 183 26.34 -12.30 1.96
C GLU A 183 25.47 -11.11 1.58
N ILE A 184 25.34 -10.81 0.28
CA ILE A 184 24.52 -9.71 -0.22
C ILE A 184 23.04 -10.04 -0.03
N LEU A 185 22.64 -11.29 -0.33
CA LEU A 185 21.29 -11.77 -0.06
C LEU A 185 20.95 -11.64 1.42
N MET A 186 21.84 -12.07 2.30
CA MET A 186 21.67 -11.96 3.74
C MET A 186 21.48 -10.51 4.20
N ILE A 187 22.25 -9.57 3.66
CA ILE A 187 22.10 -8.14 3.97
C ILE A 187 20.73 -7.61 3.51
N ILE A 188 20.31 -7.98 2.29
CA ILE A 188 19.01 -7.55 1.74
C ILE A 188 17.87 -8.14 2.57
N LEU A 189 17.90 -9.46 2.80
CA LEU A 189 16.84 -10.15 3.52
C LEU A 189 16.74 -9.67 4.97
N LYS A 190 17.86 -9.35 5.64
CA LYS A 190 17.82 -8.77 7.00
C LYS A 190 17.16 -7.39 7.09
N LYS A 191 17.07 -6.66 5.98
CA LYS A 191 16.40 -5.35 5.94
C LYS A 191 14.91 -5.45 5.66
N LEU A 192 14.46 -6.60 5.18
CA LEU A 192 13.05 -6.87 4.90
C LEU A 192 12.40 -7.52 6.13
N PHE A 193 11.07 -7.53 6.21
CA PHE A 193 10.36 -8.12 7.34
C PHE A 193 10.58 -9.64 7.37
N ASN A 194 11.27 -10.12 8.41
CA ASN A 194 11.71 -11.51 8.52
C ASN A 194 10.60 -12.52 8.23
N VAL A 195 9.39 -12.29 8.75
CA VAL A 195 8.29 -13.25 8.61
C VAL A 195 7.73 -13.34 7.19
N GLU A 196 7.66 -12.22 6.46
CA GLU A 196 7.18 -12.20 5.08
C GLU A 196 8.18 -12.91 4.17
N ILE A 197 9.48 -12.77 4.46
CA ILE A 197 10.56 -13.50 3.76
C ILE A 197 10.50 -14.99 4.07
N LEU A 198 10.39 -15.34 5.35
CA LEU A 198 10.29 -16.72 5.83
C LEU A 198 9.14 -17.44 5.14
N TYR A 199 8.00 -16.76 5.05
CA TYR A 199 6.82 -17.24 4.32
C TYR A 199 7.07 -17.36 2.81
N SER A 200 7.60 -16.29 2.19
CA SER A 200 7.66 -16.18 0.73
C SER A 200 8.79 -16.99 0.10
N LEU A 201 9.86 -17.30 0.84
CA LEU A 201 11.06 -17.93 0.27
C LEU A 201 11.20 -19.42 0.59
N ILE A 202 10.42 -19.93 1.54
CA ILE A 202 10.44 -21.35 1.85
C ILE A 202 9.89 -22.17 0.68
N CYS A 203 10.58 -23.26 0.40
CA CYS A 203 10.30 -24.16 -0.72
C CYS A 203 10.42 -23.55 -2.13
N VAL A 204 10.75 -22.25 -2.27
CA VAL A 204 10.95 -21.62 -3.58
C VAL A 204 12.24 -22.07 -4.25
N ASN A 205 13.35 -22.08 -3.48
CA ASN A 205 14.65 -22.50 -3.99
C ASN A 205 15.51 -23.08 -2.86
N LYS A 206 16.28 -24.14 -3.16
CA LYS A 206 17.16 -24.81 -2.18
C LYS A 206 18.16 -23.85 -1.52
N ARG A 207 18.71 -22.89 -2.26
CA ARG A 207 19.66 -21.90 -1.77
C ARG A 207 19.01 -20.92 -0.79
N LEU A 208 17.85 -20.36 -1.17
CA LEU A 208 17.10 -19.48 -0.28
C LEU A 208 16.61 -20.24 0.96
N HIS A 209 16.18 -21.49 0.81
CA HIS A 209 15.84 -22.33 1.95
C HIS A 209 17.04 -22.49 2.90
N ALA A 210 18.26 -22.71 2.39
CA ALA A 210 19.46 -22.76 3.23
C ALA A 210 19.73 -21.43 3.97
N ILE A 211 19.62 -20.30 3.26
CA ILE A 211 19.78 -18.95 3.83
C ILE A 211 18.77 -18.69 4.94
N VAL A 212 17.51 -19.06 4.72
CA VAL A 212 16.41 -18.85 5.66
C VAL A 212 16.59 -19.70 6.93
N HIS A 213 17.38 -20.77 6.87
CA HIS A 213 17.77 -21.61 8.02
C HIS A 213 19.11 -21.21 8.65
N ASP A 214 19.79 -20.20 8.11
CA ASP A 214 21.08 -19.75 8.62
C ASP A 214 20.92 -19.12 10.02
N PRO A 215 21.79 -19.43 11.00
CA PRO A 215 21.74 -18.83 12.34
C PRO A 215 21.81 -17.30 12.34
N ILE A 216 22.48 -16.69 11.36
CA ILE A 216 22.58 -15.23 11.21
C ILE A 216 21.20 -14.62 10.96
N PHE A 217 20.33 -15.33 10.22
CA PHE A 217 18.96 -14.91 9.94
C PHE A 217 17.99 -15.32 11.05
N THR A 218 18.07 -16.56 11.51
CA THR A 218 17.09 -17.17 12.44
C THR A 218 17.33 -16.86 13.91
N SER A 219 18.50 -16.36 14.29
CA SER A 219 18.78 -16.05 15.71
C SER A 219 17.92 -14.93 16.27
N HIS A 220 17.50 -13.97 15.45
CA HIS A 220 16.71 -12.82 15.85
C HIS A 220 15.49 -12.69 14.95
N LEU A 221 14.33 -13.17 15.40
CA LEU A 221 13.10 -13.14 14.64
C LEU A 221 12.15 -12.09 15.18
N THR A 222 11.55 -11.33 14.26
CA THR A 222 10.47 -10.38 14.54
C THR A 222 9.27 -10.82 13.72
N LEU A 223 8.22 -11.31 14.39
CA LEU A 223 6.98 -11.79 13.79
C LEU A 223 5.89 -10.74 13.98
N MET A 224 6.15 -9.55 13.45
CA MET A 224 5.23 -8.41 13.48
C MET A 224 5.45 -7.58 12.23
N ARG A 225 4.41 -6.89 11.76
CA ARG A 225 4.52 -5.97 10.63
C ARG A 225 4.51 -4.53 11.15
N CYS A 226 5.61 -3.81 10.93
CA CYS A 226 5.67 -2.39 11.24
C CYS A 226 5.06 -1.62 10.06
N VAL A 227 3.92 -0.98 10.25
CA VAL A 227 3.27 -0.16 9.20
C VAL A 227 3.71 1.29 9.32
N SER A 228 3.96 1.76 10.55
CA SER A 228 4.55 3.06 10.86
C SER A 228 5.24 3.00 12.23
N ASP A 229 6.00 4.05 12.59
CA ASP A 229 6.74 4.12 13.86
C ASP A 229 5.88 3.85 15.11
N ASP A 230 4.57 4.12 15.04
CA ASP A 230 3.62 3.98 16.14
C ASP A 230 2.57 2.88 15.93
N PHE A 231 2.56 2.18 14.78
CA PHE A 231 1.53 1.20 14.45
C PHE A 231 2.13 -0.14 14.01
N ILE A 232 1.77 -1.18 14.77
CA ILE A 232 2.13 -2.57 14.50
C ILE A 232 0.86 -3.30 14.07
N ASP A 233 0.90 -3.88 12.88
CA ASP A 233 -0.16 -4.72 12.35
C ASP A 233 0.14 -6.18 12.76
N PRO A 234 -0.79 -6.87 13.46
CA PRO A 234 -0.61 -8.27 13.79
C PRO A 234 -0.52 -9.10 12.51
N LEU A 235 0.22 -10.19 12.57
CA LEU A 235 0.29 -11.12 11.45
C LEU A 235 -1.03 -11.87 11.32
N LEU A 236 -1.46 -12.10 10.08
CA LEU A 236 -2.64 -12.91 9.81
C LEU A 236 -2.43 -14.34 10.29
N ASP A 237 -3.44 -14.93 10.93
CA ASP A 237 -3.41 -16.31 11.45
C ASP A 237 -2.88 -17.36 10.45
N PRO A 238 -3.26 -17.34 9.15
CA PRO A 238 -2.74 -18.32 8.20
C PRO A 238 -1.21 -18.26 8.02
N ILE A 239 -0.62 -17.07 8.15
CA ILE A 239 0.84 -16.86 8.07
C ILE A 239 1.50 -17.43 9.32
N LEU A 240 0.91 -17.16 10.49
CA LEU A 240 1.39 -17.69 11.78
C LEU A 240 1.31 -19.22 11.84
N ASP A 241 0.19 -19.79 11.40
CA ASP A 241 0.00 -21.24 11.36
C ASP A 241 1.00 -21.90 10.42
N GLN A 242 1.22 -21.33 9.24
CA GLN A 242 2.23 -21.85 8.33
C GLN A 242 3.64 -21.74 8.90
N PHE A 243 3.98 -20.58 9.49
CA PHE A 243 5.26 -20.39 10.18
C PHE A 243 5.47 -21.46 11.26
N ARG A 244 4.46 -21.67 12.10
CA ARG A 244 4.44 -22.65 13.19
C ARG A 244 4.60 -24.08 12.69
N LEU A 245 3.95 -24.44 11.59
CA LEU A 245 3.93 -25.82 11.10
C LEU A 245 5.13 -26.18 10.23
N GLN A 246 5.69 -25.22 9.48
CA GLN A 246 6.73 -25.50 8.49
C GLN A 246 8.11 -25.00 8.90
N ILE A 247 8.20 -23.85 9.56
CA ILE A 247 9.46 -23.12 9.73
C ILE A 247 10.01 -23.32 11.13
N LEU A 248 9.10 -23.18 12.10
CA LEU A 248 9.44 -23.25 13.50
C LEU A 248 10.02 -24.61 13.93
N PRO A 249 9.54 -25.78 13.44
CA PRO A 249 10.14 -27.07 13.79
C PRO A 249 11.61 -27.17 13.39
N GLU A 250 12.01 -26.53 12.30
CA GLU A 250 13.37 -26.58 11.75
C GLU A 250 14.31 -25.53 12.36
N THR A 251 13.76 -24.41 12.87
CA THR A 251 14.55 -23.25 13.30
C THR A 251 14.49 -22.95 14.80
N HIS A 252 13.55 -23.50 15.57
CA HIS A 252 13.33 -23.13 16.99
C HIS A 252 14.58 -23.21 17.88
N HIS A 253 15.44 -24.20 17.67
CA HIS A 253 16.68 -24.36 18.43
C HIS A 253 17.75 -23.32 18.08
N LYS A 254 17.61 -22.56 16.98
CA LYS A 254 18.54 -21.50 16.57
C LYS A 254 18.09 -20.12 17.06
N ILE A 255 16.81 -19.97 17.40
CA ILE A 255 16.22 -18.70 17.83
C ILE A 255 16.77 -18.34 19.22
N LYS A 256 17.33 -17.13 19.29
CA LYS A 256 17.97 -16.55 20.48
C LYS A 256 17.18 -15.36 21.03
N TRP A 257 16.61 -14.57 20.12
CA TRP A 257 15.73 -13.46 20.38
C TRP A 257 14.46 -13.59 19.52
N LEU A 258 13.30 -13.45 20.15
CA LEU A 258 12.02 -13.50 19.46
C LEU A 258 11.20 -12.27 19.83
N THR A 259 10.67 -11.56 18.83
CA THR A 259 9.78 -10.42 19.02
C THR A 259 8.43 -10.72 18.38
N ILE A 260 7.36 -10.68 19.17
CA ILE A 260 6.00 -11.03 18.74
C ILE A 260 4.97 -10.09 19.35
N GLU A 261 3.84 -10.00 18.68
CA GLU A 261 2.65 -9.34 19.18
C GLU A 261 1.87 -10.29 20.12
N SER A 262 1.15 -9.72 21.09
CA SER A 262 0.58 -10.48 22.20
C SER A 262 -0.47 -11.52 21.77
N SER A 263 -1.28 -11.24 20.74
CA SER A 263 -2.26 -12.20 20.20
C SER A 263 -1.57 -13.41 19.53
N SER A 264 -0.39 -13.20 18.95
CA SER A 264 0.42 -14.25 18.29
C SER A 264 1.12 -15.19 19.28
N MET A 265 1.20 -14.81 20.56
CA MET A 265 1.99 -15.49 21.57
C MET A 265 1.61 -16.96 21.77
N LYS A 266 0.31 -17.26 21.87
CA LYS A 266 -0.17 -18.64 22.04
C LYS A 266 0.19 -19.53 20.85
N HIS A 267 0.17 -18.97 19.65
CA HIS A 267 0.51 -19.71 18.44
C HIS A 267 2.00 -20.01 18.33
N ILE A 268 2.87 -19.14 18.85
CA ILE A 268 4.31 -19.25 18.66
C ILE A 268 5.02 -19.83 19.88
N LEU A 269 4.84 -19.24 21.06
CA LEU A 269 5.58 -19.64 22.26
C LEU A 269 5.15 -21.01 22.79
N LEU A 270 3.87 -21.35 22.67
CA LEU A 270 3.36 -22.63 23.18
C LEU A 270 3.52 -23.78 22.18
N ALA A 271 3.90 -23.49 20.93
CA ALA A 271 3.97 -24.51 19.89
C ALA A 271 5.22 -25.39 19.96
N THR A 272 6.32 -24.91 20.56
CA THR A 272 7.57 -25.66 20.66
C THR A 272 8.43 -25.19 21.84
N ASN A 273 9.46 -25.96 22.17
CA ASN A 273 10.49 -25.53 23.11
C ASN A 273 11.54 -24.69 22.39
N TYR A 274 12.02 -23.61 23.03
CA TYR A 274 13.07 -22.75 22.48
C TYR A 274 14.33 -22.82 23.36
N PRO A 275 15.17 -23.85 23.21
CA PRO A 275 16.24 -24.12 24.16
C PRO A 275 17.32 -23.03 24.25
N ASN A 276 17.43 -22.18 23.23
CA ASN A 276 18.44 -21.12 23.14
C ASN A 276 17.84 -19.70 23.26
N LEU A 277 16.54 -19.58 23.54
CA LEU A 277 15.87 -18.30 23.69
C LEU A 277 16.29 -17.64 25.01
N TYR A 278 16.96 -16.49 24.91
CA TYR A 278 17.33 -15.68 26.08
C TYR A 278 16.72 -14.28 26.04
N GLY A 279 16.03 -13.92 24.96
CA GLY A 279 15.34 -12.63 24.83
C GLY A 279 13.98 -12.77 24.16
N LEU A 280 12.99 -12.11 24.76
CA LEU A 280 11.61 -12.07 24.27
C LEU A 280 11.13 -10.62 24.30
N GLY A 281 10.80 -10.07 23.13
CA GLY A 281 10.10 -8.80 22.98
C GLY A 281 8.62 -9.05 22.77
N LEU A 282 7.78 -8.46 23.63
CA LEU A 282 6.33 -8.53 23.51
C LEU A 282 5.79 -7.13 23.23
N TYR A 283 4.95 -7.02 22.20
CA TYR A 283 4.27 -5.78 21.84
C TYR A 283 2.76 -5.89 22.03
N ASP A 284 2.14 -4.75 22.31
CA ASP A 284 0.70 -4.61 22.56
C ASP A 284 0.16 -5.63 23.57
N ILE A 285 0.80 -5.70 24.75
CA ILE A 285 0.42 -6.65 25.80
C ILE A 285 -0.93 -6.25 26.39
N GLN A 286 -1.98 -6.96 25.98
CA GLN A 286 -3.27 -6.90 26.65
C GLN A 286 -3.15 -7.48 28.06
N ILE A 287 -3.83 -6.87 29.03
CA ILE A 287 -3.78 -7.24 30.45
C ILE A 287 -4.17 -8.71 30.63
N GLU A 288 -5.15 -9.18 29.88
CA GLU A 288 -5.66 -10.54 29.88
C GLU A 288 -4.58 -11.55 29.43
N THR A 289 -3.78 -11.18 28.43
CA THR A 289 -2.66 -11.99 27.94
C THR A 289 -1.54 -12.08 28.99
N ALA A 290 -1.23 -10.97 29.66
CA ALA A 290 -0.23 -10.94 30.73
C ALA A 290 -0.60 -11.84 31.91
N VAL A 291 -1.89 -11.88 32.28
CA VAL A 291 -2.38 -12.77 33.36
C VAL A 291 -2.22 -14.24 32.98
N SER A 292 -2.32 -14.61 31.71
CA SER A 292 -2.17 -16.01 31.25
C SER A 292 -0.73 -16.52 31.22
N LEU A 293 0.26 -15.66 31.44
CA LEU A 293 1.69 -16.01 31.46
C LEU A 293 2.21 -16.38 32.85
N TYR A 294 1.44 -16.08 33.91
CA TYR A 294 1.72 -16.45 35.29
C TYR A 294 1.07 -17.79 35.66
#